data_AF-A0A2A2WIG9-F1
#
_entry.id   AF-A0A2A2WIG9-F1
#
_cell.length_a   1.000
_cell.length_b   1.000
_cell.length_c   1.000
_cell.angle_alpha   90.00
_cell.angle_beta   90.00
_cell.angle_gamma   90.00
#
_symmetry.space_group_name_H-M   'P 1'
#
loop_
_entity.id
_entity.type
_entity.pdbx_description
1 polymer ?
#
loop_
_entity_poly.entity_id
_entity_poly.type
_entity_poly.pdbx_seq_one_letter_code
_entity_poly.pdbx_strand_id
1 'polypeptide(L)'
;MIALPTTGGIFLYAKPTDMRKSFSGLAGIVRNELGKTPNDGSLFLFINRRQDKLKALYWDRDGMAVWYKSLEQGTFERISQDGEASVKLDAADLAMLLGGISIENAKRRKRLKAA
;
A
#
# COMPACT_ATOMS: atom_id res chain seq x y z
N MET A 1 -2.85 -17.67 7.59
CA MET A 1 -2.87 -16.26 7.12
C MET A 1 -1.52 -15.64 7.42
N ILE A 2 -0.90 -14.94 6.47
CA ILE A 2 0.28 -14.11 6.76
C ILE A 2 -0.25 -12.83 7.42
N ALA A 3 0.19 -12.55 8.64
CA ALA A 3 -0.11 -11.28 9.29
C ALA A 3 0.83 -10.22 8.71
N LEU A 4 0.27 -9.23 8.00
CA LEU A 4 1.06 -8.11 7.51
C LEU A 4 1.34 -7.15 8.67
N PRO A 5 2.59 -6.70 8.88
CA PRO A 5 2.88 -5.72 9.90
C PRO A 5 2.22 -4.39 9.51
N THR A 6 1.42 -3.83 10.41
CA THR A 6 0.76 -2.52 10.23
C THR A 6 1.19 -1.51 11.28
N THR A 7 2.18 -1.84 12.11
CA THR A 7 2.61 -1.03 13.26
C THR A 7 3.16 0.32 12.83
N GLY A 8 3.93 0.40 11.74
CA GLY A 8 4.44 1.66 11.18
C GLY A 8 3.41 2.43 10.34
N GLY A 9 2.25 1.84 10.07
CA GLY A 9 1.22 2.37 9.19
C GLY A 9 1.21 1.70 7.81
N ILE A 10 0.22 2.06 6.99
CA ILE A 10 0.04 1.54 5.64
C ILE A 10 0.12 2.73 4.69
N PHE A 11 0.96 2.64 3.66
CA PHE A 11 1.18 3.72 2.70
C PHE A 11 0.98 3.20 1.28
N LEU A 12 0.06 3.82 0.54
CA LEU A 12 -0.14 3.57 -0.87
C LEU A 12 0.66 4.58 -1.68
N TYR A 13 1.63 4.12 -2.47
CA TYR A 13 2.38 4.98 -3.36
C TYR A 13 1.51 5.49 -4.51
N ALA A 14 1.53 6.81 -4.73
CA ALA A 14 0.57 7.48 -5.59
C ALA A 14 0.86 7.30 -7.09
N LYS A 15 2.10 6.97 -7.50
CA LYS A 15 2.48 6.82 -8.92
C LYS A 15 2.43 5.35 -9.37
N PRO A 16 2.26 5.07 -10.69
CA PRO A 16 2.28 3.70 -11.16
C PRO A 16 3.69 3.13 -11.05
N THR A 17 3.80 1.91 -10.54
CA THR A 17 5.08 1.25 -10.29
C THR A 17 5.38 0.19 -11.34
N ASP A 18 6.63 0.14 -11.80
CA ASP A 18 7.13 -0.98 -12.59
C ASP A 18 7.25 -2.25 -11.71
N MET A 19 6.39 -3.23 -11.97
CA MET A 19 6.32 -4.47 -11.20
C MET A 19 7.49 -5.43 -11.44
N ARG A 20 8.44 -5.09 -12.32
CA ARG A 20 9.74 -5.78 -12.41
C ARG A 20 10.65 -5.47 -11.22
N LYS A 21 10.41 -4.35 -10.52
CA LYS A 21 11.17 -4.00 -9.31
C LYS A 21 10.88 -4.99 -8.18
N SER A 22 11.95 -5.55 -7.60
CA SER A 22 11.91 -6.38 -6.39
C SER A 22 12.33 -5.55 -5.17
N PHE A 23 12.84 -6.19 -4.11
CA PHE A 23 13.20 -5.59 -2.82
C PHE A 23 13.96 -4.26 -2.94
N SER A 24 15.16 -4.25 -3.52
CA SER A 24 15.99 -3.04 -3.62
C SER A 24 15.34 -1.93 -4.45
N GLY A 25 14.64 -2.30 -5.53
CA GLY A 25 13.98 -1.33 -6.40
C GLY A 25 12.78 -0.66 -5.72
N LEU A 26 11.96 -1.43 -5.01
CA LEU A 26 10.82 -0.90 -4.25
C LEU A 26 11.29 -0.12 -3.02
N ALA A 27 12.28 -0.64 -2.29
CA ALA A 27 12.89 0.05 -1.15
C ALA A 27 13.55 1.38 -1.59
N GLY A 28 14.08 1.44 -2.81
CA GLY A 28 14.57 2.69 -3.40
C GLY A 28 13.47 3.73 -3.57
N ILE A 29 12.28 3.34 -4.04
CA ILE A 29 11.12 4.24 -4.14
C ILE A 29 10.72 4.74 -2.75
N VAL A 30 10.62 3.85 -1.76
CA VAL A 30 10.28 4.22 -0.37
C VAL A 30 11.24 5.27 0.19
N ARG A 31 12.55 5.10 0.00
CA ARG A 31 13.54 6.07 0.49
C ARG A 31 13.52 7.37 -0.28
N ASN A 32 13.56 7.30 -1.61
CA ASN A 32 13.83 8.45 -2.46
C ASN A 32 12.58 9.28 -2.76
N GLU A 33 11.40 8.66 -2.82
CA GLU A 33 10.16 9.34 -3.18
C GLU A 33 9.20 9.52 -2.01
N LEU A 34 9.16 8.58 -1.06
CA LEU A 34 8.31 8.72 0.14
C LEU A 34 9.07 9.34 1.31
N GLY A 35 10.40 9.42 1.26
CA GLY A 35 11.22 9.91 2.37
C GLY A 35 11.10 9.05 3.63
N LYS A 36 10.82 7.75 3.46
CA LYS A 36 10.56 6.80 4.56
C LYS A 36 11.62 5.71 4.64
N THR A 37 11.65 5.03 5.77
CA THR A 37 12.59 3.93 6.00
C THR A 37 11.86 2.59 5.75
N PRO A 38 12.31 1.76 4.79
CA PRO A 38 11.60 0.52 4.44
C PRO A 38 11.46 -0.53 5.56
N ASN A 39 12.20 -0.38 6.66
CA ASN A 39 12.22 -1.29 7.81
C ASN A 39 11.62 -0.70 9.09
N ASP A 40 10.84 0.38 8.98
CA ASP A 40 10.16 1.03 10.11
C ASP A 40 8.89 0.30 10.59
N GLY A 41 8.63 -0.91 10.08
CA GLY A 41 7.43 -1.70 10.38
C GLY A 41 6.17 -1.24 9.64
N SER A 42 6.32 -0.35 8.65
CA SER A 42 5.23 0.05 7.75
C SER A 42 5.03 -0.93 6.60
N LEU A 43 3.80 -0.92 6.06
CA LEU A 43 3.43 -1.62 4.84
C LEU A 43 3.37 -0.64 3.67
N PHE A 44 4.20 -0.84 2.65
CA PHE A 44 4.25 0.00 1.46
C PHE A 44 3.58 -0.70 0.28
N LEU A 45 2.49 -0.14 -0.22
CA LEU A 45 1.69 -0.66 -1.33
C LEU A 45 2.06 0.04 -2.63
N PHE A 46 2.18 -0.76 -3.69
CA PHE A 46 2.52 -0.29 -5.03
C PHE A 46 1.54 -0.90 -6.04
N ILE A 47 0.93 -0.06 -6.87
CA ILE A 47 0.01 -0.48 -7.92
C ILE A 47 0.65 -0.22 -9.28
N ASN A 48 0.46 -1.13 -10.23
CA ASN A 48 1.02 -0.99 -11.57
C ASN A 48 0.18 -0.03 -12.43
N ARG A 49 0.67 0.32 -13.63
CA ARG A 49 -0.04 1.23 -14.53
C ARG A 49 -1.42 0.74 -14.96
N ARG A 50 -1.59 -0.58 -15.13
CA ARG A 50 -2.87 -1.21 -15.51
C ARG A 50 -3.82 -1.40 -14.31
N GLN A 51 -3.35 -1.12 -13.10
CA GLN A 51 -4.08 -1.31 -11.85
C GLN A 51 -4.56 -2.74 -11.57
N ASP A 52 -4.09 -3.74 -12.31
CA ASP A 52 -4.44 -5.15 -12.11
C ASP A 52 -3.45 -5.87 -11.17
N LYS A 53 -2.37 -5.20 -10.75
CA LYS A 53 -1.31 -5.80 -9.92
C LYS A 53 -0.92 -4.91 -8.75
N LEU A 54 -0.76 -5.53 -7.59
CA LEU A 54 -0.39 -4.88 -6.34
C LEU A 54 0.77 -5.61 -5.66
N LYS A 55 1.83 -4.88 -5.31
CA LYS A 55 2.89 -5.35 -4.41
C LYS A 55 2.78 -4.66 -3.06
N ALA A 56 3.02 -5.41 -1.99
CA ALA A 56 3.16 -4.89 -0.64
C ALA A 56 4.56 -5.23 -0.14
N LEU A 57 5.41 -4.21 0.06
CA LEU A 57 6.75 -4.33 0.64
C LEU A 57 6.66 -4.05 2.14
N TYR A 58 7.27 -4.91 2.95
CA TYR A 58 7.41 -4.71 4.38
C TYR A 58 8.69 -5.39 4.90
N TRP A 59 9.12 -4.99 6.09
CA TRP A 59 10.15 -5.71 6.82
C TRP A 59 9.49 -6.73 7.74
N ASP A 60 9.78 -8.00 7.49
CA ASP A 60 9.51 -9.10 8.41
C ASP A 60 10.65 -9.23 9.42
N ARG A 61 10.49 -10.08 10.44
CA ARG A 61 11.40 -10.23 11.59
C ARG A 61 12.89 -10.17 11.23
N ASP A 62 13.29 -10.86 10.18
CA ASP A 62 14.70 -11.05 9.77
C ASP A 62 15.03 -10.49 8.38
N GLY A 63 14.07 -9.90 7.66
CA GLY A 63 14.33 -9.43 6.30
C GLY A 63 13.17 -8.74 5.60
N MET A 64 13.45 -8.23 4.40
CA MET A 64 12.39 -7.67 3.54
C MET A 64 11.55 -8.78 2.93
N ALA A 65 10.24 -8.60 2.99
CA ALA A 65 9.26 -9.45 2.33
C ALA A 65 8.43 -8.63 1.33
N VAL A 66 8.04 -9.28 0.24
CA VAL A 66 7.13 -8.72 -0.76
C VAL A 66 5.98 -9.68 -0.97
N TRP A 67 4.77 -9.21 -0.69
CA TRP A 67 3.56 -9.89 -1.13
C TRP A 67 3.13 -9.33 -2.49
N TYR A 68 2.68 -10.20 -3.40
CA TYR A 68 2.30 -9.82 -4.75
C TYR A 68 0.97 -10.46 -5.16
N LYS A 69 0.01 -9.62 -5.58
CA LYS A 69 -1.30 -10.04 -6.05
C LYS A 69 -1.54 -9.55 -7.48
N SER A 70 -2.02 -10.44 -8.33
CA SER A 70 -2.56 -10.13 -9.66
C SER A 70 -4.06 -10.40 -9.64
N LEU A 71 -4.83 -9.50 -10.22
CA LEU A 71 -6.25 -9.70 -10.48
C LEU A 71 -6.42 -10.32 -11.85
N GLU A 72 -7.25 -11.35 -11.96
CA GLU A 72 -7.67 -11.93 -13.24
C GLU A 72 -8.78 -11.08 -13.89
N GLN A 73 -9.50 -10.29 -13.09
CA GLN A 73 -10.53 -9.37 -13.54
C GLN A 73 -10.63 -8.16 -12.59
N GLY A 74 -10.90 -6.98 -13.16
CA GLY A 74 -11.05 -5.73 -12.41
C GLY A 74 -9.72 -5.01 -12.14
N THR A 75 -9.79 -3.96 -11.33
CA THR A 75 -8.65 -3.09 -11.01
C THR A 75 -8.64 -2.73 -9.53
N PHE A 76 -7.45 -2.49 -8.99
CA PHE A 76 -7.26 -1.82 -7.71
C PHE A 76 -7.54 -0.33 -7.89
N GLU A 77 -8.30 0.24 -6.96
CA GLU A 77 -8.51 1.68 -6.92
C GLU A 77 -7.19 2.39 -6.61
N ARG A 78 -6.91 3.45 -7.37
CA ARG A 78 -5.73 4.28 -7.15
C ARG A 78 -6.17 5.58 -6.54
N ILE A 79 -5.71 5.80 -5.31
CA ILE A 79 -5.96 7.04 -4.60
C ILE A 79 -4.72 7.91 -4.78
N SER A 80 -4.93 9.11 -5.28
CA SER A 80 -3.90 10.15 -5.31
C SER A 80 -4.47 11.42 -4.73
N GLN A 81 -3.80 11.99 -3.74
CA GLN A 81 -4.03 13.38 -3.32
C GLN A 81 -3.07 14.28 -4.08
N ASP A 82 -3.56 15.44 -4.52
CA ASP A 82 -2.77 16.37 -5.33
C ASP A 82 -1.47 16.75 -4.61
N GLY A 83 -0.34 16.48 -5.26
CA GLY A 83 1.00 16.81 -4.77
C GLY A 83 1.63 15.82 -3.79
N GLU A 84 0.90 14.82 -3.27
CA GLU A 84 1.48 13.83 -2.34
C GLU A 84 2.05 12.60 -3.05
N ALA A 85 3.23 12.15 -2.62
CA ALA A 85 3.88 10.95 -3.16
C ALA A 85 3.21 9.64 -2.69
N SER A 86 2.49 9.66 -1.57
CA SER A 86 1.80 8.50 -1.03
C SER A 86 0.63 8.88 -0.13
N VAL A 87 -0.42 8.06 -0.11
CA VAL A 87 -1.58 8.21 0.76
C VAL A 87 -1.46 7.26 1.95
N LYS A 88 -1.65 7.76 3.17
CA LYS A 88 -1.72 6.91 4.38
C LYS A 88 -3.08 6.24 4.46
N LEU A 89 -3.09 4.92 4.57
CA LEU A 89 -4.28 4.09 4.72
C LEU A 89 -4.38 3.54 6.14
N ASP A 90 -5.61 3.27 6.59
CA ASP A 90 -5.84 2.41 7.75
C ASP A 90 -6.14 0.95 7.33
N ALA A 91 -6.34 0.08 8.33
CA ALA A 91 -6.63 -1.32 8.07
C ALA A 91 -7.95 -1.54 7.32
N ALA A 92 -8.93 -0.66 7.50
CA ALA A 92 -10.21 -0.74 6.80
C ALA A 92 -10.03 -0.35 5.32
N ASP A 93 -9.28 0.72 5.04
CA ASP A 93 -8.94 1.10 3.67
C ASP A 93 -8.18 -0.01 2.95
N LEU A 94 -7.21 -0.65 3.60
CA LEU A 94 -6.51 -1.79 3.02
C LEU A 94 -7.47 -2.95 2.71
N ALA A 95 -8.37 -3.29 3.62
CA ALA A 95 -9.37 -4.34 3.41
C ALA A 95 -10.30 -4.00 2.23
N MET A 96 -10.73 -2.74 2.13
CA MET A 96 -11.57 -2.24 1.02
C MET A 96 -10.84 -2.32 -0.32
N LEU A 97 -9.59 -1.83 -0.38
CA LEU A 97 -8.75 -1.91 -1.56
C LEU A 97 -8.59 -3.36 -2.05
N LEU A 98 -8.31 -4.28 -1.12
CA LEU A 98 -8.09 -5.69 -1.45
C LEU A 98 -9.39 -6.44 -1.82
N GLY A 99 -10.53 -5.97 -1.30
CA GLY A 99 -11.87 -6.48 -1.57
C GLY A 99 -12.54 -5.87 -2.81
N GLY A 100 -11.89 -4.91 -3.49
CA GLY A 100 -12.46 -4.25 -4.67
C GLY A 100 -13.60 -3.27 -4.34
N ILE A 101 -13.61 -2.72 -3.12
CA ILE A 101 -14.58 -1.73 -2.67
C ILE A 101 -13.95 -0.34 -2.78
N SER A 102 -14.64 0.60 -3.41
CA SER A 102 -14.16 1.98 -3.54
C SER A 102 -14.06 2.67 -2.18
N ILE A 103 -12.87 3.19 -1.89
CA ILE A 103 -12.46 3.97 -0.73
C ILE A 103 -12.95 5.41 -0.86
N GLU A 104 -12.88 6.02 -2.04
CA GLU A 104 -13.36 7.39 -2.25
C GLU A 104 -14.87 7.50 -2.04
N ASN A 105 -15.62 6.50 -2.50
CA ASN A 105 -17.07 6.47 -2.35
C ASN A 105 -17.54 5.88 -1.01
N ALA A 106 -16.61 5.47 -0.15
CA ALA A 106 -16.91 4.83 1.12
C ALA A 106 -17.48 5.84 2.13
N LYS A 107 -18.77 5.71 2.47
CA LYS A 107 -19.37 6.49 3.56
C LYS A 107 -19.06 5.85 4.91
N ARG A 108 -17.96 6.30 5.54
CA ARG A 108 -17.63 5.94 6.92
C ARG A 108 -18.67 6.50 7.89
N ARG A 109 -19.34 5.63 8.65
CA ARG A 109 -20.27 6.04 9.73
C ARG A 109 -19.47 6.53 10.93
N LYS A 110 -20.01 7.49 11.69
CA LYS A 110 -19.37 7.99 12.92
C LYS A 110 -19.04 6.83 13.85
N ARG A 111 -17.79 6.77 14.28
CA ARG A 111 -17.28 5.88 15.34
C ARG A 111 -16.63 6.74 16.41
N LEU A 112 -16.63 6.25 17.65
CA LEU A 112 -15.87 6.86 18.73
C LEU A 112 -14.38 6.81 18.33
N LYS A 113 -13.72 7.97 18.33
CA LYS A 113 -12.26 8.03 18.20
C LYS A 113 -11.68 7.99 19.60
N ALA A 114 -10.73 7.09 19.84
CA ALA A 114 -9.92 7.16 21.06
C ALA A 114 -9.18 8.50 21.06
N ALA A 115 -9.16 9.16 22.21
CA ALA A 115 -8.51 10.46 22.43
C ALA A 115 -6.98 10.31 22.39
#